data_AF-A0A8J2S1M1-F1
#
_entry.id   AF-A0A8J2S1M1-F1
#
_cell.length_a   1.000
_cell.length_b   1.000
_cell.length_c   1.000
_cell.angle_alpha   90.00
_cell.angle_beta   90.00
_cell.angle_gamma   90.00
#
_symmetry.space_group_name_H-M   'P 1'
#
loop_
_entity.id
_entity.type
_entity.pdbx_description
1 polymer ?
#
loop_
_entity_poly.entity_id
_entity_poly.type
_entity_poly.pdbx_seq_one_letter_code
_entity_poly.pdbx_strand_id
1 'polypeptide(L)'
;MASAECSLKIEECTRRVLESVSMNLVTLFESAIETYSEIQLLNSLANCNEEASSLHFHLCETPVAIAIKSDCVPVVKKMMAFLRNALAQNIVENQLKITFIIHQLLHKFPIEELIDNLIYDPIPLYRREIRPHQWLMFFANIVTNCKKITRQDKIILLEVIGSALITQLCEPQFFIEGETLCGNYGLECWREAMTLRYFPQDGGDVMPKLPNFNVPSESSSFIFGSAVEVATIEELDLLQEDLKQNYLNVQMPIQCLGRMVIQALLVLQRISHHLGHPHWLYPQSFLDFAGFVFEFTDDFRIKTCLCILEELTTDDPNLLPPRTFGVLIQTLDRLSDYFIEALSEPPNSPEGRELNYANILIITKLATAIQPNHPHFQFFANIYVLMGVIYRLVFILDSISSRITSQEKQILETFYYDYFRARTERTPTVLQMAVQDICESTKHARLQTIQRILKFGADPNASDWFGRTPLHYLAERTQYNADESIPLFQVLLDAGAHLDVTADDGKTVICILKEKLEGKENPYFESLINTVFPLTCLCAGVIRRHGIPFEDRLPPRLKKLVSSHSAKASIDLHQPRR
;
A
#
# COMPACT_ATOMS: atom_id res chain seq x y z
N MET A 1 -10.31 -14.76 46.35
CA MET A 1 -11.33 -14.80 45.28
C MET A 1 -10.82 -14.13 44.01
N ALA A 2 -10.34 -12.88 44.04
CA ALA A 2 -9.78 -12.21 42.86
C ALA A 2 -8.57 -12.92 42.19
N SER A 3 -7.71 -13.60 42.94
CA SER A 3 -6.58 -14.37 42.37
C SER A 3 -7.00 -15.67 41.67
N ALA A 4 -8.07 -16.31 42.15
CA ALA A 4 -8.61 -17.56 41.58
C ALA A 4 -9.43 -17.30 40.31
N GLU A 5 -10.20 -16.21 40.27
CA GLU A 5 -10.89 -15.76 39.05
C GLU A 5 -9.89 -15.33 37.96
N CYS A 6 -8.76 -14.75 38.34
CA CYS A 6 -7.70 -14.38 37.41
C CYS A 6 -7.01 -15.62 36.80
N SER A 7 -6.75 -16.67 37.60
CA SER A 7 -6.14 -17.91 37.07
C SER A 7 -7.08 -18.67 36.12
N LEU A 8 -8.37 -18.77 36.46
CA LEU A 8 -9.39 -19.39 35.61
C LEU A 8 -9.50 -18.71 34.24
N LYS A 9 -9.44 -17.38 34.19
CA LYS A 9 -9.45 -16.64 32.92
C LYS A 9 -8.19 -16.86 32.08
N ILE A 10 -7.04 -17.07 32.70
CA ILE A 10 -5.77 -17.36 32.00
C ILE A 10 -5.79 -18.78 31.42
N GLU A 11 -6.33 -19.76 32.15
CA GLU A 11 -6.51 -21.14 31.63
C GLU A 11 -7.46 -21.16 30.43
N GLU A 12 -8.58 -20.44 30.51
CA GLU A 12 -9.52 -20.34 29.39
C GLU A 12 -8.89 -19.66 28.16
N CYS A 13 -8.12 -18.59 28.38
CA CYS A 13 -7.34 -17.92 27.33
C CYS A 13 -6.33 -18.88 26.70
N THR A 14 -5.59 -19.62 27.52
CA THR A 14 -4.59 -20.62 27.07
C THR A 14 -5.25 -21.71 26.22
N ARG A 15 -6.41 -22.23 26.64
CA ARG A 15 -7.17 -23.22 25.86
C ARG A 15 -7.59 -22.66 24.50
N ARG A 16 -8.13 -21.44 24.44
CA ARG A 16 -8.53 -20.80 23.18
C ARG A 16 -7.34 -20.54 22.24
N VAL A 17 -6.21 -20.10 22.79
CA VAL A 17 -4.97 -19.92 22.00
C VAL A 17 -4.49 -21.26 21.45
N LEU A 18 -4.48 -22.32 22.26
CA LEU A 18 -4.12 -23.66 21.80
C LEU A 18 -5.10 -24.22 20.75
N GLU A 19 -6.40 -23.99 20.91
CA GLU A 19 -7.41 -24.34 19.91
C GLU A 19 -7.14 -23.62 18.58
N SER A 20 -6.86 -22.31 18.61
CA SER A 20 -6.53 -21.54 17.42
C SER A 20 -5.29 -22.09 16.68
N VAL A 21 -4.29 -22.55 17.43
CA VAL A 21 -3.07 -23.16 16.87
C VAL A 21 -3.37 -24.54 16.31
N SER A 22 -4.04 -25.40 17.08
CA SER A 22 -4.34 -26.79 16.67
C SER A 22 -5.25 -26.87 15.44
N MET A 23 -6.19 -25.92 15.30
CA MET A 23 -7.11 -25.83 14.17
C MET A 23 -6.58 -24.93 13.03
N ASN A 24 -5.43 -24.27 13.22
CA ASN A 24 -4.88 -23.25 12.31
C ASN A 24 -5.90 -22.15 11.95
N LEU A 25 -6.67 -21.69 12.93
CA LEU A 25 -7.75 -20.72 12.76
C LEU A 25 -7.34 -19.33 13.27
N VAL A 26 -6.95 -18.46 12.33
CA VAL A 26 -6.59 -17.06 12.60
C VAL A 26 -7.70 -16.30 13.32
N THR A 27 -8.96 -16.50 12.91
CA THR A 27 -10.13 -15.82 13.46
C THR A 27 -10.36 -16.14 14.94
N LEU A 28 -10.01 -17.36 15.38
CA LEU A 28 -10.07 -17.72 16.80
C LEU A 28 -9.00 -16.99 17.61
N PHE A 29 -7.80 -16.83 17.05
CA PHE A 29 -6.75 -16.06 17.71
C PHE A 29 -7.08 -14.56 17.75
N GLU A 30 -7.64 -13.99 16.68
CA GLU A 30 -8.12 -12.61 16.65
C GLU A 30 -9.23 -12.38 17.68
N SER A 31 -10.18 -13.30 17.78
CA SER A 31 -11.21 -13.25 18.82
C SER A 31 -10.60 -13.30 20.23
N ALA A 32 -9.53 -14.06 20.44
CA ALA A 32 -8.82 -14.07 21.72
C ALA A 32 -8.13 -12.73 22.01
N ILE A 33 -7.52 -12.08 21.01
CA ILE A 33 -6.95 -10.73 21.13
C ILE A 33 -8.02 -9.71 21.55
N GLU A 34 -9.23 -9.80 20.99
CA GLU A 34 -10.33 -8.89 21.32
C GLU A 34 -10.96 -9.17 22.70
N THR A 35 -10.90 -10.42 23.18
CA THR A 35 -11.60 -10.85 24.40
C THR A 35 -10.75 -10.71 25.67
N TYR A 36 -9.44 -10.95 25.59
CA TYR A 36 -8.57 -11.04 26.75
C TYR A 36 -7.61 -9.85 26.85
N SER A 37 -7.15 -9.54 28.06
CA SER A 37 -6.14 -8.48 28.22
C SER A 37 -4.77 -8.91 27.66
N GLU A 38 -3.93 -7.95 27.25
CA GLU A 38 -2.59 -8.22 26.73
C GLU A 38 -1.77 -9.10 27.69
N ILE A 39 -1.87 -8.84 28.99
CA ILE A 39 -1.16 -9.59 30.03
C ILE A 39 -1.63 -11.06 30.06
N GLN A 40 -2.93 -11.30 29.94
CA GLN A 40 -3.49 -12.66 29.93
C GLN A 40 -3.03 -13.43 28.69
N LEU A 41 -3.00 -12.79 27.53
CA LEU A 41 -2.52 -13.39 26.28
C LEU A 41 -1.02 -13.69 26.33
N LEU A 42 -0.20 -12.76 26.82
CA LEU A 42 1.25 -12.97 26.98
C LEU A 42 1.56 -14.12 27.95
N ASN A 43 0.81 -14.23 29.06
CA ASN A 43 0.91 -15.37 29.97
C ASN A 43 0.56 -16.67 29.25
N SER A 44 -0.55 -16.67 28.50
CA SER A 44 -1.02 -17.86 27.79
C SER A 44 -0.02 -18.33 26.73
N LEU A 45 0.62 -17.41 26.00
CA LEU A 45 1.65 -17.72 25.00
C LEU A 45 2.96 -18.24 25.61
N ALA A 46 3.31 -17.80 26.82
CA ALA A 46 4.54 -18.17 27.51
C ALA A 46 4.39 -19.43 28.38
N ASN A 47 3.17 -19.77 28.81
CA ASN A 47 2.91 -20.91 29.68
C ASN A 47 3.11 -22.25 28.94
N CYS A 48 3.85 -23.15 29.57
CA CYS A 48 3.93 -24.54 29.14
C CYS A 48 2.69 -25.29 29.63
N ASN A 49 2.08 -26.10 28.77
CA ASN A 49 0.89 -26.85 29.15
C ASN A 49 1.27 -28.15 29.88
N GLU A 50 0.79 -28.35 31.12
CA GLU A 50 0.90 -29.63 31.83
C GLU A 50 -0.22 -30.61 31.45
N GLU A 51 -1.35 -30.13 30.90
CA GLU A 51 -2.55 -30.93 30.58
C GLU A 51 -2.60 -31.42 29.12
N ALA A 52 -1.62 -31.08 28.27
CA ALA A 52 -1.52 -31.53 26.88
C ALA A 52 -1.20 -33.04 26.72
N SER A 53 -1.14 -33.78 27.82
CA SER A 53 -0.98 -35.25 27.84
C SER A 53 -2.18 -36.01 27.25
N SER A 54 -3.33 -35.34 27.04
CA SER A 54 -4.55 -35.96 26.49
C SER A 54 -4.69 -35.91 24.96
N LEU A 55 -3.85 -35.15 24.25
CA LEU A 55 -4.00 -34.86 22.80
C LEU A 55 -2.79 -35.26 21.93
N HIS A 56 -2.01 -36.28 22.34
CA HIS A 56 -0.86 -36.82 21.59
C HIS A 56 0.35 -35.88 21.38
N PHE A 57 0.44 -34.75 22.09
CA PHE A 57 1.67 -33.96 22.14
C PHE A 57 2.50 -34.35 23.38
N HIS A 58 3.49 -35.22 23.19
CA HIS A 58 4.53 -35.43 24.19
C HIS A 58 5.43 -34.19 24.26
N LEU A 59 5.34 -33.45 25.38
CA LEU A 59 6.27 -32.48 25.98
C LEU A 59 5.56 -31.16 26.38
N CYS A 60 5.99 -30.58 27.50
CA CYS A 60 5.59 -29.27 28.02
C CYS A 60 5.97 -28.13 27.06
N GLU A 61 5.35 -28.09 25.88
CA GLU A 61 5.58 -27.11 24.81
C GLU A 61 4.61 -25.91 24.98
N THR A 62 5.09 -24.71 24.66
CA THR A 62 4.25 -23.49 24.62
C THR A 62 3.36 -23.47 23.38
N PRO A 63 2.26 -22.70 23.36
CA PRO A 63 1.44 -22.54 22.15
C PRO A 63 2.24 -22.07 20.94
N VAL A 64 3.26 -21.22 21.16
CA VAL A 64 4.16 -20.74 20.10
C VAL A 64 5.03 -21.88 19.55
N ALA A 65 5.60 -22.71 20.42
CA ALA A 65 6.39 -23.87 20.00
C ALA A 65 5.54 -24.88 19.21
N ILE A 66 4.30 -25.10 19.64
CA ILE A 66 3.33 -25.96 18.94
C ILE A 66 2.97 -25.37 17.57
N ALA A 67 2.71 -24.06 17.49
CA ALA A 67 2.36 -23.38 16.24
C ALA A 67 3.48 -23.48 15.21
N ILE A 68 4.73 -23.31 15.64
CA ILE A 68 5.91 -23.45 14.78
C ILE A 68 6.09 -24.91 14.35
N LYS A 69 5.93 -25.88 15.26
CA LYS A 69 6.10 -27.31 14.96
C LYS A 69 5.00 -27.85 14.03
N SER A 70 3.81 -27.26 14.10
CA SER A 70 2.64 -27.64 13.31
C SER A 70 2.50 -26.84 12.01
N ASP A 71 3.49 -25.99 11.69
CA ASP A 71 3.53 -25.14 10.50
C ASP A 71 2.31 -24.22 10.33
N CYS A 72 1.76 -23.72 11.45
CA CYS A 72 0.61 -22.82 11.48
C CYS A 72 1.03 -21.36 11.18
N VAL A 73 1.68 -21.14 10.03
CA VAL A 73 2.26 -19.85 9.61
C VAL A 73 1.31 -18.66 9.79
N PRO A 74 0.02 -18.70 9.40
CA PRO A 74 -0.88 -17.56 9.54
C PRO A 74 -1.11 -17.13 11.00
N VAL A 75 -1.23 -18.11 11.91
CA VAL A 75 -1.41 -17.86 13.35
C VAL A 75 -0.13 -17.30 13.95
N VAL A 76 1.05 -17.82 13.56
CA VAL A 76 2.35 -17.30 14.01
C VAL A 76 2.56 -15.85 13.56
N LYS A 77 2.19 -15.49 12.32
CA LYS A 77 2.25 -14.09 11.85
C LYS A 77 1.41 -13.15 12.72
N LYS A 78 0.20 -13.57 13.09
CA LYS A 78 -0.66 -12.79 14.00
C LYS A 78 -0.12 -12.72 15.42
N MET A 79 0.49 -13.80 15.93
CA MET A 79 1.19 -13.78 17.22
C MET A 79 2.35 -12.77 17.21
N MET A 80 3.17 -12.75 16.14
CA MET A 80 4.26 -11.78 15.98
C MET A 80 3.75 -10.33 15.95
N ALA A 81 2.67 -10.05 15.19
CA ALA A 81 2.04 -8.74 15.17
C ALA A 81 1.51 -8.31 16.56
N PHE A 82 0.94 -9.24 17.32
CA PHE A 82 0.52 -9.00 18.70
C PHE A 82 1.69 -8.68 19.63
N LEU A 83 2.78 -9.47 19.59
CA LEU A 83 3.97 -9.25 20.43
C LEU A 83 4.58 -7.87 20.22
N ARG A 84 4.66 -7.44 18.95
CA ARG A 84 5.14 -6.10 18.58
C ARG A 84 4.25 -5.01 19.18
N ASN A 85 2.93 -5.14 19.07
CA ASN A 85 1.97 -4.16 19.58
C ASN A 85 1.91 -4.08 21.11
N ALA A 86 2.04 -5.22 21.81
CA ALA A 86 1.93 -5.29 23.26
C ALA A 86 3.08 -4.56 24.00
N LEU A 87 4.29 -4.55 23.43
CA LEU A 87 5.42 -3.82 24.03
C LEU A 87 5.40 -2.33 23.76
N ALA A 88 4.85 -1.92 22.62
CA ALA A 88 4.66 -0.52 22.30
C ALA A 88 3.77 0.21 23.33
N GLN A 89 2.89 -0.53 24.02
CA GLN A 89 1.93 0.02 24.99
C GLN A 89 2.37 -0.13 26.45
N ASN A 90 3.33 -1.00 26.79
CA ASN A 90 3.68 -1.34 28.18
C ASN A 90 5.17 -1.68 28.36
N ILE A 91 5.95 -0.77 28.95
CA ILE A 91 7.42 -0.81 28.88
C ILE A 91 8.09 -1.78 29.89
N VAL A 92 7.48 -2.22 30.99
CA VAL A 92 8.27 -2.86 32.08
C VAL A 92 7.81 -4.25 32.53
N GLU A 93 6.52 -4.53 32.70
CA GLU A 93 6.09 -5.71 33.48
C GLU A 93 6.18 -7.06 32.74
N ASN A 94 6.37 -7.09 31.41
CA ASN A 94 6.28 -8.33 30.62
C ASN A 94 7.48 -8.62 29.68
N GLN A 95 8.57 -7.86 29.78
CA GLN A 95 9.75 -8.02 28.89
C GLN A 95 10.31 -9.44 28.89
N LEU A 96 10.42 -10.10 30.05
CA LEU A 96 10.97 -11.46 30.17
C LEU A 96 10.17 -12.51 29.38
N LYS A 97 8.82 -12.42 29.40
CA LYS A 97 7.96 -13.36 28.67
C LYS A 97 8.08 -13.17 27.17
N ILE A 98 8.19 -11.91 26.74
CA ILE A 98 8.32 -11.58 25.33
C ILE A 98 9.70 -12.00 24.81
N THR A 99 10.77 -11.77 25.58
CA THR A 99 12.10 -12.31 25.29
C THR A 99 12.07 -13.82 25.12
N PHE A 100 11.40 -14.54 26.03
CA PHE A 100 11.26 -15.99 25.94
C PHE A 100 10.53 -16.43 24.65
N ILE A 101 9.41 -15.79 24.32
CA ILE A 101 8.64 -16.09 23.11
C ILE A 101 9.46 -15.79 21.84
N ILE A 102 10.15 -14.65 21.78
CA ILE A 102 10.98 -14.26 20.63
C ILE A 102 12.15 -15.23 20.44
N HIS A 103 12.79 -15.69 21.52
CA HIS A 103 13.84 -16.71 21.42
C HIS A 103 13.34 -18.02 20.80
N GLN A 104 12.08 -18.38 20.97
CA GLN A 104 11.49 -19.55 20.31
C GLN A 104 11.31 -19.31 18.81
N LEU A 105 10.88 -18.11 18.42
CA LEU A 105 10.69 -17.71 17.02
C LEU A 105 12.02 -17.65 16.24
N LEU A 106 13.05 -17.01 16.83
CA LEU A 106 14.36 -16.81 16.19
C LEU A 106 15.08 -18.11 15.79
N HIS A 107 14.76 -19.25 16.40
CA HIS A 107 15.42 -20.53 16.11
C HIS A 107 14.78 -21.29 14.93
N LYS A 108 13.52 -21.02 14.58
CA LYS A 108 12.74 -21.90 13.70
C LYS A 108 11.98 -21.18 12.57
N PHE A 109 11.85 -19.86 12.64
CA PHE A 109 11.09 -19.11 11.64
C PHE A 109 12.01 -18.49 10.58
N PRO A 110 11.59 -18.41 9.30
CA PRO A 110 12.36 -17.78 8.24
C PRO A 110 12.68 -16.31 8.56
N ILE A 111 13.88 -15.86 8.19
CA ILE A 111 14.34 -14.47 8.43
C ILE A 111 13.42 -13.46 7.76
N GLU A 112 13.00 -13.72 6.53
CA GLU A 112 12.10 -12.85 5.75
C GLU A 112 10.82 -12.54 6.53
N GLU A 113 10.23 -13.57 7.14
CA GLU A 113 9.04 -13.41 7.96
C GLU A 113 9.31 -12.67 9.28
N LEU A 114 10.50 -12.84 9.86
CA LEU A 114 10.90 -12.08 11.05
C LEU A 114 11.07 -10.59 10.70
N ILE A 115 11.70 -10.29 9.57
CA ILE A 115 11.84 -8.92 9.05
C ILE A 115 10.45 -8.32 8.83
N ASP A 116 9.56 -9.04 8.14
CA ASP A 116 8.22 -8.57 7.85
C ASP A 116 7.41 -8.30 9.12
N ASN A 117 7.34 -9.25 10.05
CA ASN A 117 6.35 -9.17 11.12
C ASN A 117 6.88 -8.46 12.38
N LEU A 118 8.19 -8.47 12.61
CA LEU A 118 8.78 -7.91 13.83
C LEU A 118 9.47 -6.59 13.59
N ILE A 119 10.10 -6.33 12.43
CA ILE A 119 10.95 -5.14 12.31
C ILE A 119 10.14 -3.89 11.95
N TYR A 120 9.08 -4.01 11.16
CA TYR A 120 8.41 -2.83 10.63
C TYR A 120 6.90 -2.92 10.69
N ASP A 121 6.29 -1.79 11.05
CA ASP A 121 4.85 -1.60 11.06
C ASP A 121 4.53 -0.29 10.33
N PRO A 122 3.75 -0.33 9.24
CA PRO A 122 3.11 0.87 8.70
C PRO A 122 1.99 1.28 9.66
N ILE A 123 2.32 1.74 10.87
CA ILE A 123 1.31 2.31 11.75
C ILE A 123 0.90 3.65 11.15
N PRO A 124 -0.40 3.87 10.89
CA PRO A 124 -0.87 5.17 10.44
C PRO A 124 -0.44 6.25 11.42
N LEU A 125 0.02 7.39 10.89
CA LEU A 125 0.50 8.62 11.55
C LEU A 125 -0.38 9.16 12.71
N TYR A 126 -1.51 8.52 13.03
CA TYR A 126 -2.49 8.93 14.03
C TYR A 126 -2.38 8.20 15.38
N ARG A 127 -1.62 7.11 15.54
CA ARG A 127 -1.35 6.55 16.89
C ARG A 127 -0.12 7.21 17.51
N ARG A 128 -0.34 8.37 18.14
CA ARG A 128 0.68 9.17 18.85
C ARG A 128 1.36 8.51 20.06
N GLU A 129 0.98 7.29 20.44
CA GLU A 129 1.42 6.67 21.71
C GLU A 129 2.48 5.56 21.55
N ILE A 130 2.78 5.13 20.32
CA ILE A 130 3.71 4.02 20.08
C ILE A 130 5.11 4.56 19.75
N ARG A 131 6.13 4.13 20.51
CA ARG A 131 7.55 4.45 20.27
C ARG A 131 8.25 3.30 19.53
N PRO A 132 8.22 3.24 18.18
CA PRO A 132 8.72 2.08 17.41
C PRO A 132 10.23 1.83 17.62
N HIS A 133 11.02 2.87 17.90
CA HIS A 133 12.44 2.75 18.20
C HIS A 133 12.73 1.91 19.45
N GLN A 134 11.89 2.00 20.50
CA GLN A 134 12.11 1.25 21.74
C GLN A 134 11.96 -0.25 21.53
N TRP A 135 11.00 -0.65 20.69
CA TRP A 135 10.82 -2.04 20.30
C TRP A 135 12.02 -2.55 19.49
N LEU A 136 12.48 -1.79 18.50
CA LEU A 136 13.64 -2.19 17.69
C LEU A 136 14.91 -2.33 18.54
N MET A 137 15.15 -1.41 19.47
CA MET A 137 16.27 -1.49 20.42
C MET A 137 16.15 -2.72 21.32
N PHE A 138 14.95 -3.01 21.85
CA PHE A 138 14.70 -4.20 22.65
C PHE A 138 14.92 -5.49 21.85
N PHE A 139 14.42 -5.53 20.62
CA PHE A 139 14.57 -6.65 19.71
C PHE A 139 16.05 -6.87 19.31
N ALA A 140 16.80 -5.80 19.04
CA ALA A 140 18.24 -5.85 18.80
C ALA A 140 18.97 -6.53 19.96
N ASN A 141 18.65 -6.14 21.21
CA ASN A 141 19.24 -6.76 22.40
C ASN A 141 18.92 -8.26 22.51
N ILE A 142 17.71 -8.69 22.15
CA ILE A 142 17.37 -10.12 22.13
C ILE A 142 18.18 -10.86 21.07
N VAL A 143 18.27 -10.31 19.86
CA VAL A 143 19.04 -10.90 18.75
C VAL A 143 20.52 -11.02 19.13
N THR A 144 21.13 -9.96 19.67
CA THR A 144 22.53 -9.95 20.11
C THR A 144 22.82 -11.03 21.16
N ASN A 145 21.90 -11.27 22.10
CA ASN A 145 22.10 -12.27 23.16
C ASN A 145 21.63 -13.68 22.78
N CYS A 146 20.98 -13.86 21.63
CA CYS A 146 20.49 -15.16 21.19
C CYS A 146 21.64 -16.04 20.68
N LYS A 147 21.84 -17.20 21.31
CA LYS A 147 22.83 -18.21 20.91
C LYS A 147 22.31 -19.24 19.90
N LYS A 148 21.00 -19.22 19.64
CA LYS A 148 20.27 -20.25 18.89
C LYS A 148 20.09 -19.93 17.41
N ILE A 149 20.39 -18.69 17.01
CA ILE A 149 20.32 -18.23 15.63
C ILE A 149 21.66 -18.49 14.93
N THR A 150 21.63 -18.74 13.62
CA THR A 150 22.88 -18.91 12.86
C THR A 150 23.65 -17.60 12.81
N ARG A 151 24.98 -17.67 12.66
CA ARG A 151 25.84 -16.49 12.55
C ARG A 151 25.42 -15.58 11.40
N GLN A 152 25.08 -16.16 10.24
CA GLN A 152 24.65 -15.42 9.06
C GLN A 152 23.32 -14.70 9.31
N ASP A 153 22.34 -15.37 9.88
CA ASP A 153 21.01 -14.79 10.11
C ASP A 153 21.06 -13.69 11.17
N LYS A 154 21.92 -13.86 12.18
CA LYS A 154 22.19 -12.84 13.20
C LYS A 154 22.78 -11.57 12.58
N ILE A 155 23.73 -11.72 11.67
CA ILE A 155 24.33 -10.60 10.93
C ILE A 155 23.25 -9.87 10.12
N ILE A 156 22.42 -10.61 9.36
CA ILE A 156 21.35 -10.01 8.54
C ILE A 156 20.36 -9.26 9.41
N LEU A 157 19.87 -9.87 10.50
CA LEU A 157 18.91 -9.21 11.40
C LEU A 157 19.50 -7.94 12.02
N LEU A 158 20.74 -7.96 12.49
CA LEU A 158 21.38 -6.78 13.08
C LEU A 158 21.61 -5.67 12.03
N GLU A 159 21.99 -6.01 10.81
CA GLU A 159 22.14 -5.05 9.72
C GLU A 159 20.79 -4.41 9.34
N VAL A 160 19.72 -5.21 9.27
CA VAL A 160 18.35 -4.73 8.98
C VAL A 160 17.82 -3.88 10.13
N ILE A 161 17.92 -4.33 11.38
CA ILE A 161 17.46 -3.56 12.55
C ILE A 161 18.22 -2.24 12.66
N GLY A 162 19.54 -2.26 12.45
CA GLY A 162 20.36 -1.05 12.48
C GLY A 162 19.96 -0.07 11.38
N SER A 163 19.69 -0.58 10.17
CA SER A 163 19.21 0.25 9.07
C SER A 163 17.83 0.83 9.34
N ALA A 164 16.90 0.02 9.88
CA ALA A 164 15.56 0.47 10.25
C ALA A 164 15.59 1.59 11.30
N LEU A 165 16.42 1.44 12.34
CA LEU A 165 16.63 2.45 13.38
C LEU A 165 17.20 3.76 12.82
N ILE A 166 18.12 3.69 11.86
CA ILE A 166 18.68 4.87 11.19
C ILE A 166 17.65 5.54 10.28
N THR A 167 16.87 4.76 9.52
CA THR A 167 15.84 5.32 8.64
C THR A 167 14.69 5.97 9.41
N GLN A 168 14.42 5.55 10.65
CA GLN A 168 13.45 6.21 11.55
C GLN A 168 13.85 7.64 11.92
N LEU A 169 15.12 8.04 11.74
CA LEU A 169 15.52 9.44 11.89
C LEU A 169 14.82 10.37 10.88
N CYS A 170 14.23 9.83 9.81
CA CYS A 170 13.48 10.56 8.81
C CYS A 170 11.98 10.73 9.14
N GLU A 171 11.53 10.46 10.37
CA GLU A 171 10.13 10.64 10.73
C GLU A 171 9.90 11.96 11.52
N PRO A 172 8.92 12.82 11.13
CA PRO A 172 8.71 14.16 11.71
C PRO A 172 8.46 14.18 13.23
N GLN A 173 8.02 13.06 13.78
CA GLN A 173 7.67 12.89 15.18
C GLN A 173 8.87 12.73 16.13
N PHE A 174 10.08 12.56 15.61
CA PHE A 174 11.29 12.31 16.43
C PHE A 174 12.17 13.53 16.70
N PHE A 175 11.75 14.75 16.31
CA PHE A 175 12.44 16.02 16.60
C PHE A 175 12.56 16.37 18.11
N ILE A 176 12.16 15.47 19.02
CA ILE A 176 12.24 15.67 20.48
C ILE A 176 13.04 14.51 21.11
N GLU A 177 14.20 14.84 21.68
CA GLU A 177 15.07 14.09 22.62
C GLU A 177 15.55 12.65 22.24
N GLY A 178 14.98 11.98 21.23
CA GLY A 178 15.22 10.56 20.91
C GLY A 178 16.15 10.25 19.72
N GLU A 179 16.56 11.25 18.92
CA GLU A 179 17.30 11.06 17.66
C GLU A 179 18.70 10.45 17.86
N THR A 180 19.42 10.88 18.90
CA THR A 180 20.77 10.37 19.20
C THR A 180 20.74 8.92 19.62
N LEU A 181 19.68 8.48 20.31
CA LEU A 181 19.57 7.11 20.79
C LEU A 181 19.39 6.14 19.63
N CYS A 182 18.51 6.47 18.68
CA CYS A 182 18.19 5.60 17.54
C CYS A 182 19.37 5.46 16.57
N GLY A 183 19.99 6.58 16.18
CA GLY A 183 21.16 6.57 15.30
C GLY A 183 22.35 5.83 15.90
N ASN A 184 22.67 6.07 17.18
CA ASN A 184 23.77 5.37 17.85
C ASN A 184 23.48 3.87 18.02
N TYR A 185 22.26 3.48 18.42
CA TYR A 185 21.89 2.07 18.50
C TYR A 185 21.95 1.39 17.14
N GLY A 186 21.58 2.08 16.07
CA GLY A 186 21.69 1.55 14.71
C GLY A 186 23.13 1.25 14.33
N LEU A 187 24.05 2.18 14.63
CA LEU A 187 25.49 1.98 14.43
C LEU A 187 26.07 0.87 15.32
N GLU A 188 25.59 0.73 16.56
CA GLU A 188 25.97 -0.38 17.45
C GLU A 188 25.55 -1.74 16.88
N CYS A 189 24.35 -1.83 16.31
CA CYS A 189 23.89 -3.05 15.63
C CYS A 189 24.82 -3.40 14.45
N TRP A 190 25.20 -2.40 13.65
CA TRP A 190 26.15 -2.60 12.55
C TRP A 190 27.56 -2.98 13.04
N ARG A 191 28.01 -2.41 14.16
CA ARG A 191 29.30 -2.77 14.79
C ARG A 191 29.31 -4.22 15.25
N GLU A 192 28.24 -4.67 15.89
CA GLU A 192 28.10 -6.07 16.31
C GLU A 192 28.07 -7.00 15.09
N ALA A 193 27.33 -6.64 14.04
CA ALA A 193 27.30 -7.39 12.78
C ALA A 193 28.69 -7.48 12.13
N MET A 194 29.46 -6.38 12.09
CA MET A 194 30.83 -6.36 11.58
C MET A 194 31.77 -7.23 12.44
N THR A 195 31.62 -7.19 13.75
CA THR A 195 32.39 -8.03 14.67
C THR A 195 32.11 -9.50 14.37
N LEU A 196 30.84 -9.86 14.19
CA LEU A 196 30.46 -11.22 13.76
C LEU A 196 31.00 -11.57 12.37
N ARG A 197 31.18 -10.63 11.43
CA ARG A 197 31.76 -10.89 10.11
C ARG A 197 33.27 -11.12 10.14
N TYR A 198 34.01 -10.25 10.81
CA TYR A 198 35.47 -10.17 10.72
C TYR A 198 36.22 -10.78 11.91
N PHE A 199 35.57 -10.90 13.06
CA PHE A 199 36.16 -11.43 14.30
C PHE A 199 35.30 -12.56 14.89
N PRO A 200 35.14 -13.69 14.18
CA PRO A 200 34.32 -14.81 14.66
C PRO A 200 34.87 -15.40 15.96
N GLN A 201 34.06 -15.40 17.00
CA GLN A 201 34.40 -16.03 18.29
C GLN A 201 34.47 -17.56 18.19
N ASP A 202 33.73 -18.14 17.24
CA ASP A 202 33.64 -19.60 17.04
C ASP A 202 34.75 -20.17 16.13
N GLY A 203 35.71 -19.35 15.70
CA GLY A 203 36.81 -19.78 14.82
C GLY A 203 36.42 -20.08 13.37
N GLY A 204 35.21 -19.72 12.94
CA GLY A 204 34.74 -19.87 11.56
C GLY A 204 35.37 -18.87 10.58
N ASP A 205 35.11 -19.03 9.29
CA ASP A 205 35.67 -18.16 8.25
C ASP A 205 35.14 -16.71 8.31
N VAL A 206 35.93 -15.77 7.79
CA VAL A 206 35.52 -14.37 7.63
C VAL A 206 34.40 -14.27 6.58
N MET A 207 33.39 -13.46 6.85
CA MET A 207 32.24 -13.22 5.95
C MET A 207 32.25 -11.78 5.44
N PRO A 208 33.19 -11.41 4.55
CA PRO A 208 33.33 -10.02 4.11
C PRO A 208 32.08 -9.56 3.35
N LYS A 209 31.80 -8.26 3.41
CA LYS A 209 30.77 -7.66 2.57
C LYS A 209 31.22 -7.76 1.12
N LEU A 210 30.37 -8.31 0.26
CA LEU A 210 30.62 -8.35 -1.17
C LEU A 210 30.21 -6.99 -1.77
N PRO A 211 31.00 -6.41 -2.68
CA PRO A 211 30.59 -5.22 -3.41
C PRO A 211 29.30 -5.50 -4.16
N ASN A 212 28.34 -4.57 -4.10
CA ASN A 212 27.18 -4.61 -5.00
C ASN A 212 27.71 -4.37 -6.42
N PHE A 213 27.69 -5.40 -7.27
CA PHE A 213 28.20 -5.33 -8.65
C PHE A 213 27.19 -4.74 -9.66
N ASN A 214 26.08 -4.16 -9.19
CA ASN A 214 25.09 -3.59 -10.09
C ASN A 214 25.69 -2.42 -10.86
N VAL A 215 25.49 -2.42 -12.18
CA VAL A 215 25.82 -1.27 -13.02
C VAL A 215 24.91 -0.12 -12.59
N PRO A 216 25.44 0.99 -12.07
CA PRO A 216 24.59 2.06 -11.56
C PRO A 216 23.85 2.72 -12.72
N SER A 217 22.53 2.82 -12.62
CA SER A 217 21.70 3.67 -13.48
C SER A 217 22.07 5.15 -13.30
N GLU A 218 21.64 6.01 -14.24
CA GLU A 218 21.85 7.45 -14.13
C GLU A 218 21.22 8.01 -12.84
N SER A 219 20.00 7.57 -12.53
CA SER A 219 19.27 7.92 -11.30
C SER A 219 20.04 7.47 -10.05
N SER A 220 20.55 6.22 -10.02
CA SER A 220 21.30 5.73 -8.86
C SER A 220 22.64 6.44 -8.69
N SER A 221 23.33 6.75 -9.79
CA SER A 221 24.58 7.51 -9.78
C SER A 221 24.38 8.94 -9.28
N PHE A 222 23.24 9.56 -9.62
CA PHE A 222 22.88 10.89 -9.14
C PHE A 222 22.64 10.90 -7.62
N ILE A 223 21.93 9.89 -7.09
CA ILE A 223 21.52 9.86 -5.68
C ILE A 223 22.66 9.38 -4.77
N PHE A 224 23.29 8.26 -5.13
CA PHE A 224 24.32 7.64 -4.29
C PHE A 224 25.73 8.17 -4.60
N GLY A 225 25.95 8.75 -5.78
CA GLY A 225 27.27 9.28 -6.18
C GLY A 225 28.35 8.20 -6.11
N SER A 226 29.45 8.51 -5.43
CA SER A 226 30.53 7.55 -5.15
C SER A 226 30.43 6.90 -3.77
N ALA A 227 29.25 6.91 -3.13
CA ALA A 227 29.07 6.30 -1.83
C ALA A 227 29.26 4.78 -1.92
N VAL A 228 30.10 4.24 -1.05
CA VAL A 228 30.31 2.81 -0.88
C VAL A 228 29.84 2.43 0.52
N GLU A 229 29.23 1.26 0.66
CA GLU A 229 28.81 0.73 1.96
C GLU A 229 30.03 0.58 2.87
N VAL A 230 29.92 1.06 4.11
CA VAL A 230 30.95 0.94 5.13
C VAL A 230 31.33 -0.52 5.32
N ALA A 231 32.63 -0.81 5.20
CA ALA A 231 33.16 -2.17 5.22
C ALA A 231 34.00 -2.47 6.45
N THR A 232 34.53 -1.45 7.14
CA THR A 232 35.41 -1.63 8.31
C THR A 232 34.88 -0.96 9.58
N ILE A 233 35.40 -1.37 10.73
CA ILE A 233 35.03 -0.77 12.03
C ILE A 233 35.56 0.66 12.12
N GLU A 234 36.75 0.95 11.58
CA GLU A 234 37.32 2.30 11.58
C GLU A 234 36.44 3.28 10.79
N GLU A 235 35.94 2.88 9.63
CA GLU A 235 35.01 3.69 8.83
C GLU A 235 33.68 3.92 9.56
N LEU A 236 33.20 2.92 10.32
CA LEU A 236 32.01 3.03 11.15
C LEU A 236 32.23 3.99 12.33
N ASP A 237 33.40 3.95 12.95
CA ASP A 237 33.77 4.86 14.05
C ASP A 237 33.82 6.31 13.57
N LEU A 238 34.35 6.56 12.37
CA LEU A 238 34.31 7.87 11.72
C LEU A 238 32.87 8.39 11.52
N LEU A 239 31.94 7.53 11.05
CA LEU A 239 30.53 7.90 10.95
C LEU A 239 29.90 8.22 12.31
N GLN A 240 30.28 7.49 13.35
CA GLN A 240 29.78 7.74 14.70
C GLN A 240 30.34 9.05 15.27
N GLU A 241 31.61 9.37 15.01
CA GLU A 241 32.22 10.64 15.39
C GLU A 241 31.54 11.82 14.67
N ASP A 242 31.28 11.70 13.37
CA ASP A 242 30.56 12.70 12.60
C ASP A 242 29.16 12.98 13.18
N LEU A 243 28.43 11.93 13.60
CA LEU A 243 27.13 12.09 14.26
C LEU A 243 27.26 12.81 15.62
N LYS A 244 28.28 12.48 16.43
CA LYS A 244 28.49 13.09 17.75
C LYS A 244 28.89 14.56 17.64
N GLN A 245 29.80 14.91 16.73
CA GLN A 245 30.30 16.28 16.56
C GLN A 245 29.22 17.24 16.07
N ASN A 246 28.39 16.79 15.13
CA ASN A 246 27.34 17.61 14.54
C ASN A 246 26.16 17.84 15.49
N TYR A 247 25.90 16.93 16.42
CA TYR A 247 24.85 17.09 17.43
C TYR A 247 25.17 18.16 18.49
N LEU A 248 26.44 18.29 18.88
CA LEU A 248 26.87 19.30 19.86
C LEU A 248 26.56 20.75 19.41
N ASN A 249 26.30 20.94 18.10
CA ASN A 249 25.88 22.21 17.51
C ASN A 249 24.36 22.46 17.55
N VAL A 250 23.59 21.70 18.34
CA VAL A 250 22.14 21.87 18.62
C VAL A 250 21.21 21.58 17.43
N GLN A 251 21.73 21.39 16.21
CA GLN A 251 20.97 20.92 15.05
C GLN A 251 21.81 19.92 14.25
N MET A 252 21.26 18.72 13.99
CA MET A 252 21.86 17.77 13.05
C MET A 252 21.76 18.33 11.62
N PRO A 253 22.89 18.55 10.91
CA PRO A 253 22.86 18.99 9.53
C PRO A 253 22.23 17.91 8.63
N ILE A 254 21.36 18.31 7.71
CA ILE A 254 20.69 17.42 6.74
C ILE A 254 21.70 16.58 5.94
N GLN A 255 22.89 17.12 5.68
CA GLN A 255 23.98 16.39 5.00
C GLN A 255 24.47 15.18 5.80
N CYS A 256 24.58 15.31 7.13
CA CYS A 256 25.01 14.22 8.00
C CYS A 256 23.94 13.13 8.09
N LEU A 257 22.67 13.54 8.23
CA LEU A 257 21.52 12.65 8.19
C LEU A 257 21.45 11.91 6.84
N GLY A 258 21.60 12.63 5.73
CA GLY A 258 21.63 12.07 4.38
C GLY A 258 22.73 11.02 4.22
N ARG A 259 23.94 11.27 4.72
CA ARG A 259 25.04 10.28 4.66
C ARG A 259 24.72 8.99 5.40
N MET A 260 24.14 9.08 6.60
CA MET A 260 23.77 7.89 7.38
C MET A 260 22.65 7.09 6.73
N VAL A 261 21.62 7.78 6.24
CA VAL A 261 20.50 7.14 5.58
C VAL A 261 20.96 6.50 4.26
N ILE A 262 21.84 7.15 3.50
CA ILE A 262 22.47 6.55 2.32
C ILE A 262 23.19 5.24 2.68
N GLN A 263 23.94 5.19 3.78
CA GLN A 263 24.58 3.95 4.23
C GLN A 263 23.55 2.87 4.60
N ALA A 264 22.47 3.24 5.27
CA ALA A 264 21.38 2.31 5.60
C ALA A 264 20.69 1.77 4.35
N LEU A 265 20.46 2.62 3.35
CA LEU A 265 19.90 2.22 2.07
C LEU A 265 20.83 1.25 1.33
N LEU A 266 22.14 1.49 1.29
CA LEU A 266 23.10 0.58 0.68
C LEU A 266 23.12 -0.80 1.37
N VAL A 267 23.07 -0.83 2.71
CA VAL A 267 22.95 -2.07 3.49
C VAL A 267 21.67 -2.82 3.13
N LEU A 268 20.52 -2.15 3.14
CA LEU A 268 19.23 -2.75 2.83
C LEU A 268 19.17 -3.24 1.37
N GLN A 269 19.78 -2.50 0.43
CA GLN A 269 19.87 -2.90 -0.96
C GLN A 269 20.65 -4.22 -1.12
N ARG A 270 21.83 -4.31 -0.48
CA ARG A 270 22.63 -5.55 -0.50
C ARG A 270 21.84 -6.72 0.07
N ILE A 271 21.13 -6.53 1.18
CA ILE A 271 20.33 -7.58 1.82
C ILE A 271 19.17 -8.00 0.92
N SER A 272 18.48 -7.06 0.28
CA SER A 272 17.41 -7.33 -0.68
C SER A 272 17.88 -8.26 -1.80
N HIS A 273 19.06 -7.99 -2.40
CA HIS A 273 19.65 -8.87 -3.42
C HIS A 273 19.98 -10.27 -2.90
N HIS A 274 20.40 -10.40 -1.64
CA HIS A 274 20.69 -11.71 -1.04
C HIS A 274 19.44 -12.56 -0.79
N LEU A 275 18.28 -11.95 -0.58
CA LEU A 275 17.00 -12.66 -0.37
C LEU A 275 16.37 -13.16 -1.68
N GLY A 276 16.93 -12.81 -2.85
CA GLY A 276 16.52 -13.33 -4.15
C GLY A 276 15.22 -12.74 -4.71
N HIS A 277 14.60 -11.78 -4.02
CA HIS A 277 13.45 -11.01 -4.46
C HIS A 277 13.51 -9.59 -3.90
N PRO A 278 12.91 -8.58 -4.57
CA PRO A 278 12.91 -7.21 -4.08
C PRO A 278 12.12 -7.13 -2.77
N HIS A 279 12.87 -7.12 -1.66
CA HIS A 279 12.31 -7.01 -0.33
C HIS A 279 11.83 -5.56 -0.11
N TRP A 280 10.55 -5.39 0.20
CA TRP A 280 9.86 -4.09 0.25
C TRP A 280 10.49 -3.05 1.20
N LEU A 281 11.29 -3.47 2.18
CA LEU A 281 11.89 -2.58 3.17
C LEU A 281 12.87 -1.56 2.54
N TYR A 282 13.74 -1.98 1.61
CA TYR A 282 14.63 -1.03 0.93
C TYR A 282 13.84 0.06 0.17
N PRO A 283 12.93 -0.28 -0.76
CA PRO A 283 12.22 0.74 -1.53
C PRO A 283 11.29 1.58 -0.65
N GLN A 284 10.71 1.02 0.43
CA GLN A 284 9.93 1.79 1.40
C GLN A 284 10.82 2.81 2.14
N SER A 285 11.94 2.37 2.71
CA SER A 285 12.88 3.26 3.40
C SER A 285 13.42 4.36 2.48
N PHE A 286 13.65 4.04 1.21
CA PHE A 286 14.10 5.00 0.22
C PHE A 286 13.01 6.04 -0.10
N LEU A 287 11.77 5.58 -0.24
CA LEU A 287 10.61 6.44 -0.45
C LEU A 287 10.37 7.38 0.74
N ASP A 288 10.50 6.88 1.96
CA ASP A 288 10.37 7.67 3.19
C ASP A 288 11.46 8.75 3.28
N PHE A 289 12.71 8.39 2.96
CA PHE A 289 13.82 9.33 2.91
C PHE A 289 13.60 10.48 1.92
N ALA A 290 13.16 10.18 0.69
CA ALA A 290 12.87 11.21 -0.31
C ALA A 290 11.68 12.10 0.04
N GLY A 291 10.69 11.56 0.76
CA GLY A 291 9.51 12.32 1.20
C GLY A 291 9.79 13.26 2.39
N PHE A 292 10.79 12.95 3.22
CA PHE A 292 11.05 13.68 4.47
C PHE A 292 11.88 14.95 4.29
N VAL A 293 12.93 14.90 3.48
CA VAL A 293 13.87 16.02 3.39
C VAL A 293 13.28 17.07 2.46
N PHE A 294 12.66 18.09 3.07
CA PHE A 294 12.03 19.22 2.36
C PHE A 294 13.00 20.03 1.48
N GLU A 295 14.31 19.93 1.73
CA GLU A 295 15.36 20.59 0.94
C GLU A 295 15.68 19.86 -0.38
N PHE A 296 15.21 18.62 -0.57
CA PHE A 296 15.42 17.94 -1.84
C PHE A 296 14.57 18.59 -2.95
N THR A 297 15.23 18.83 -4.08
CA THR A 297 14.57 19.29 -5.31
C THR A 297 13.62 18.22 -5.82
N ASP A 298 12.60 18.61 -6.58
CA ASP A 298 11.65 17.66 -7.14
C ASP A 298 12.34 16.71 -8.14
N ASP A 299 13.43 17.13 -8.80
CA ASP A 299 14.32 16.25 -9.59
C ASP A 299 14.89 15.09 -8.77
N PHE A 300 15.32 15.34 -7.53
CA PHE A 300 15.80 14.28 -6.64
C PHE A 300 14.68 13.29 -6.26
N ARG A 301 13.47 13.79 -6.00
CA ARG A 301 12.31 12.97 -5.66
C ARG A 301 11.85 12.11 -6.83
N ILE A 302 11.82 12.68 -8.04
CA ILE A 302 11.51 11.98 -9.28
C ILE A 302 12.54 10.87 -9.51
N LYS A 303 13.83 11.18 -9.47
CA LYS A 303 14.91 10.18 -9.66
C LYS A 303 14.89 9.09 -8.60
N THR A 304 14.52 9.42 -7.37
CA THR A 304 14.35 8.41 -6.31
C THR A 304 13.24 7.43 -6.67
N CYS A 305 12.09 7.94 -7.11
CA CYS A 305 10.99 7.08 -7.54
C CYS A 305 11.39 6.23 -8.76
N LEU A 306 12.12 6.79 -9.72
CA LEU A 306 12.62 6.05 -10.89
C LEU A 306 13.59 4.93 -10.49
N CYS A 307 14.54 5.19 -9.59
CA CYS A 307 15.42 4.16 -9.02
C CYS A 307 14.63 3.01 -8.37
N ILE A 308 13.62 3.35 -7.57
CA ILE A 308 12.77 2.36 -6.92
C ILE A 308 12.02 1.53 -7.98
N LEU A 309 11.47 2.17 -9.01
CA LEU A 309 10.80 1.46 -10.09
C LEU A 309 11.75 0.55 -10.87
N GLU A 310 12.98 0.97 -11.16
CA GLU A 310 13.99 0.11 -11.81
C GLU A 310 14.22 -1.19 -11.03
N GLU A 311 14.25 -1.11 -9.71
CA GLU A 311 14.48 -2.26 -8.83
C GLU A 311 13.23 -3.14 -8.64
N LEU A 312 12.04 -2.53 -8.67
CA LEU A 312 10.75 -3.22 -8.59
C LEU A 312 10.26 -3.75 -9.95
N THR A 313 10.91 -3.38 -11.06
CA THR A 313 10.48 -3.77 -12.40
C THR A 313 10.62 -5.28 -12.57
N THR A 314 9.48 -5.95 -12.73
CA THR A 314 9.38 -7.39 -12.95
C THR A 314 8.57 -7.64 -14.22
N ASP A 315 8.65 -8.86 -14.77
CA ASP A 315 7.90 -9.23 -15.97
C ASP A 315 6.37 -9.19 -15.74
N ASP A 316 5.92 -9.43 -14.50
CA ASP A 316 4.51 -9.31 -14.09
C ASP A 316 4.38 -8.70 -12.68
N PRO A 317 3.91 -7.43 -12.55
CA PRO A 317 3.76 -6.76 -11.27
C PRO A 317 2.69 -7.41 -10.37
N ASN A 318 1.81 -8.26 -10.93
CA ASN A 318 0.78 -8.96 -10.17
C ASN A 318 1.33 -10.14 -9.34
N LEU A 319 2.61 -10.52 -9.55
CA LEU A 319 3.28 -11.57 -8.77
C LEU A 319 4.05 -11.01 -7.56
N LEU A 320 4.04 -9.69 -7.36
CA LEU A 320 4.75 -9.06 -6.26
C LEU A 320 4.13 -9.41 -4.90
N PRO A 321 4.94 -9.64 -3.85
CA PRO A 321 4.44 -9.82 -2.50
C PRO A 321 3.57 -8.61 -2.05
N PRO A 322 2.59 -8.81 -1.13
CA PRO A 322 1.62 -7.78 -0.77
C PRO A 322 2.23 -6.44 -0.35
N ARG A 323 3.32 -6.47 0.41
CA ARG A 323 4.00 -5.25 0.88
C ARG A 323 4.78 -4.57 -0.25
N THR A 324 5.53 -5.34 -1.03
CA THR A 324 6.26 -4.83 -2.21
C THR A 324 5.30 -4.21 -3.22
N PHE A 325 4.14 -4.83 -3.42
CA PHE A 325 3.04 -4.27 -4.23
C PHE A 325 2.51 -2.96 -3.63
N GLY A 326 2.36 -2.88 -2.31
CA GLY A 326 1.99 -1.63 -1.63
C GLY A 326 3.00 -0.50 -1.87
N VAL A 327 4.30 -0.80 -1.81
CA VAL A 327 5.37 0.17 -2.11
C VAL A 327 5.29 0.60 -3.57
N LEU A 328 5.12 -0.33 -4.51
CA LEU A 328 4.95 -0.02 -5.93
C LEU A 328 3.81 0.98 -6.16
N ILE A 329 2.62 0.73 -5.58
CA ILE A 329 1.48 1.64 -5.71
C ILE A 329 1.79 3.03 -5.16
N GLN A 330 2.45 3.13 -3.99
CA GLN A 330 2.86 4.41 -3.40
C GLN A 330 3.90 5.14 -4.25
N THR A 331 4.87 4.42 -4.82
CA THR A 331 5.89 4.99 -5.72
C THR A 331 5.24 5.53 -6.99
N LEU A 332 4.31 4.78 -7.60
CA LEU A 332 3.54 5.23 -8.77
C LEU A 332 2.70 6.47 -8.45
N ASP A 333 2.07 6.51 -7.27
CA ASP A 333 1.29 7.64 -6.77
C ASP A 333 2.15 8.90 -6.70
N ARG A 334 3.22 8.87 -5.89
CA ARG A 334 4.13 10.01 -5.70
C ARG A 334 4.79 10.47 -7.00
N LEU A 335 5.27 9.54 -7.82
CA LEU A 335 5.90 9.89 -9.10
C LEU A 335 4.91 10.57 -10.04
N SER A 336 3.67 10.08 -10.10
CA SER A 336 2.64 10.73 -10.92
C SER A 336 2.29 12.13 -10.41
N ASP A 337 2.32 12.38 -9.10
CA ASP A 337 2.12 13.73 -8.53
C ASP A 337 3.31 14.65 -8.86
N TYR A 338 4.55 14.19 -8.68
CA TYR A 338 5.73 14.98 -9.05
C TYR A 338 5.77 15.32 -10.55
N PHE A 339 5.26 14.43 -11.41
CA PHE A 339 5.10 14.74 -12.82
C PHE A 339 4.04 15.81 -13.10
N ILE A 340 2.96 15.89 -12.31
CA ILE A 340 2.00 16.99 -12.41
C ILE A 340 2.66 18.31 -12.02
N GLU A 341 3.42 18.33 -10.94
CA GLU A 341 4.16 19.51 -10.48
C GLU A 341 5.17 19.97 -11.55
N ALA A 342 5.93 19.03 -12.11
CA ALA A 342 6.91 19.28 -13.17
C ALA A 342 6.30 19.82 -14.48
N LEU A 343 4.98 19.67 -14.72
CA LEU A 343 4.33 20.30 -15.89
C LEU A 343 4.33 21.82 -15.81
N SER A 344 4.40 22.39 -14.60
CA SER A 344 4.47 23.83 -14.37
C SER A 344 5.86 24.40 -14.64
N GLU A 345 6.89 23.53 -14.66
CA GLU A 345 8.28 23.90 -14.86
C GLU A 345 8.68 23.96 -16.35
N PRO A 346 9.64 24.83 -16.73
CA PRO A 346 10.06 24.96 -18.12
C PRO A 346 10.73 23.67 -18.60
N PRO A 347 10.59 23.27 -19.89
CA PRO A 347 11.10 21.99 -20.39
C PRO A 347 12.59 21.72 -20.18
N ASN A 348 13.39 22.79 -20.05
CA ASN A 348 14.83 22.70 -19.87
C ASN A 348 15.27 22.66 -18.39
N SER A 349 14.35 22.85 -17.44
CA SER A 349 14.65 22.65 -16.01
C SER A 349 14.96 21.17 -15.74
N PRO A 350 15.65 20.86 -14.63
CA PRO A 350 15.87 19.47 -14.21
C PRO A 350 14.57 18.65 -14.21
N GLU A 351 13.53 19.15 -13.54
CA GLU A 351 12.22 18.52 -13.41
C GLU A 351 11.53 18.36 -14.77
N GLY A 352 11.61 19.41 -15.61
CA GLY A 352 11.01 19.42 -16.94
C GLY A 352 11.65 18.42 -17.90
N ARG A 353 12.92 18.05 -17.70
CA ARG A 353 13.62 17.02 -18.51
C ARG A 353 13.21 15.61 -18.14
N GLU A 354 12.83 15.39 -16.88
CA GLU A 354 12.34 14.09 -16.41
C GLU A 354 10.96 13.75 -17.00
N LEU A 355 10.21 14.74 -17.48
CA LEU A 355 8.99 14.58 -18.29
C LEU A 355 9.28 14.18 -19.74
N ASN A 356 10.07 13.12 -19.92
CA ASN A 356 10.41 12.54 -21.22
C ASN A 356 9.61 11.27 -21.50
N TYR A 357 9.63 10.81 -22.76
CA TYR A 357 8.90 9.62 -23.20
C TYR A 357 9.27 8.35 -22.42
N ALA A 358 10.56 8.13 -22.12
CA ALA A 358 11.03 6.91 -21.47
C ALA A 358 10.45 6.75 -20.06
N ASN A 359 10.55 7.81 -19.24
CA ASN A 359 10.02 7.83 -17.87
C ASN A 359 8.49 7.64 -17.85
N ILE A 360 7.78 8.30 -18.77
CA ILE A 360 6.32 8.23 -18.88
C ILE A 360 5.86 6.84 -19.38
N LEU A 361 6.64 6.21 -20.27
CA LEU A 361 6.38 4.86 -20.74
C LEU A 361 6.49 3.83 -19.61
N ILE A 362 7.53 3.92 -18.78
CA ILE A 362 7.75 2.99 -17.66
C ILE A 362 6.57 3.03 -16.69
N ILE A 363 6.22 4.23 -16.20
CA ILE A 363 5.10 4.39 -15.25
C ILE A 363 3.76 3.96 -15.88
N THR A 364 3.51 4.30 -17.15
CA THR A 364 2.28 3.93 -17.86
C THR A 364 2.17 2.42 -18.01
N LYS A 365 3.25 1.76 -18.44
CA LYS A 365 3.29 0.30 -18.62
C LYS A 365 3.04 -0.43 -17.30
N LEU A 366 3.70 -0.01 -16.22
CA LEU A 366 3.53 -0.62 -14.89
C LEU A 366 2.12 -0.40 -14.35
N ALA A 367 1.63 0.84 -14.34
CA ALA A 367 0.31 1.16 -13.79
C ALA A 367 -0.84 0.47 -14.55
N THR A 368 -0.73 0.37 -15.87
CA THR A 368 -1.78 -0.27 -16.71
C THR A 368 -1.74 -1.79 -16.70
N ALA A 369 -0.60 -2.41 -16.34
CA ALA A 369 -0.48 -3.87 -16.21
C ALA A 369 -1.14 -4.43 -14.95
N ILE A 370 -1.41 -3.58 -13.95
CA ILE A 370 -2.01 -3.99 -12.67
C ILE A 370 -3.52 -4.21 -12.86
N GLN A 371 -3.97 -5.45 -12.61
CA GLN A 371 -5.36 -5.82 -12.87
C GLN A 371 -6.32 -5.30 -11.79
N PRO A 372 -7.51 -4.76 -12.14
CA PRO A 372 -8.48 -4.25 -11.15
C PRO A 372 -8.98 -5.27 -10.12
N ASN A 373 -8.89 -6.58 -10.41
CA ASN A 373 -9.31 -7.67 -9.54
C ASN A 373 -8.15 -8.24 -8.70
N HIS A 374 -7.02 -7.54 -8.61
CA HIS A 374 -5.84 -8.03 -7.92
C HIS A 374 -6.14 -8.46 -6.47
N PRO A 375 -5.68 -9.63 -6.00
CA PRO A 375 -6.01 -10.16 -4.67
C PRO A 375 -5.56 -9.25 -3.52
N HIS A 376 -4.54 -8.41 -3.74
CA HIS A 376 -4.04 -7.47 -2.74
C HIS A 376 -4.81 -6.14 -2.68
N PHE A 377 -5.86 -5.95 -3.50
CA PHE A 377 -6.82 -4.85 -3.34
C PHE A 377 -7.88 -5.09 -2.25
N GLN A 378 -7.67 -6.09 -1.38
CA GLN A 378 -8.50 -6.32 -0.18
C GLN A 378 -8.61 -5.09 0.74
N PHE A 379 -7.68 -4.13 0.64
CA PHE A 379 -7.83 -2.79 1.20
C PHE A 379 -8.28 -1.82 0.09
N PHE A 380 -9.54 -1.39 0.15
CA PHE A 380 -10.16 -0.46 -0.81
C PHE A 380 -9.30 0.77 -1.18
N ALA A 381 -8.39 1.21 -0.31
CA ALA A 381 -7.52 2.35 -0.57
C ALA A 381 -6.65 2.18 -1.83
N ASN A 382 -6.03 1.02 -2.05
CA ASN A 382 -5.04 0.84 -3.11
C ASN A 382 -5.64 0.92 -4.52
N ILE A 383 -6.88 0.46 -4.72
CA ILE A 383 -7.55 0.55 -6.03
C ILE A 383 -7.87 2.01 -6.38
N TYR A 384 -8.28 2.82 -5.39
CA TYR A 384 -8.49 4.26 -5.60
C TYR A 384 -7.18 5.00 -5.90
N VAL A 385 -6.10 4.68 -5.17
CA VAL A 385 -4.78 5.27 -5.45
C VAL A 385 -4.34 4.96 -6.89
N LEU A 386 -4.40 3.70 -7.31
CA LEU A 386 -4.08 3.32 -8.68
C LEU A 386 -4.98 4.03 -9.71
N MET A 387 -6.27 4.18 -9.42
CA MET A 387 -7.18 4.93 -10.29
C MET A 387 -6.79 6.41 -10.40
N GLY A 388 -6.33 7.02 -9.31
CA GLY A 388 -5.77 8.38 -9.29
C GLY A 388 -4.50 8.50 -10.13
N VAL A 389 -3.59 7.52 -10.02
CA VAL A 389 -2.40 7.42 -10.88
C VAL A 389 -2.79 7.39 -12.35
N ILE A 390 -3.68 6.48 -12.75
CA ILE A 390 -4.11 6.36 -14.15
C ILE A 390 -4.77 7.65 -14.64
N TYR A 391 -5.60 8.29 -13.81
CA TYR A 391 -6.19 9.60 -14.15
C TYR A 391 -5.11 10.66 -14.43
N ARG A 392 -4.14 10.83 -13.52
CA ARG A 392 -3.05 11.79 -13.67
C ARG A 392 -2.20 11.48 -14.91
N LEU A 393 -1.91 10.22 -15.18
CA LEU A 393 -1.14 9.83 -16.37
C LEU A 393 -1.88 10.14 -17.69
N VAL A 394 -3.20 9.93 -17.75
CA VAL A 394 -4.00 10.33 -18.92
C VAL A 394 -4.01 11.86 -19.08
N PHE A 395 -4.09 12.60 -17.98
CA PHE A 395 -3.99 14.07 -18.01
C PHE A 395 -2.60 14.55 -18.46
N ILE A 396 -1.52 13.92 -17.97
CA ILE A 396 -0.13 14.20 -18.36
C ILE A 396 0.06 13.96 -19.85
N LEU A 397 -0.49 12.86 -20.42
CA LEU A 397 -0.36 12.51 -21.83
C LEU A 397 -0.77 13.64 -22.79
N ASP A 398 -1.80 14.40 -22.45
CA ASP A 398 -2.21 15.54 -23.28
C ASP A 398 -1.34 16.76 -23.05
N SER A 399 -0.95 17.01 -21.80
CA SER A 399 -0.10 18.13 -21.40
C SER A 399 1.32 18.05 -21.98
N ILE A 400 1.85 16.83 -22.20
CA ILE A 400 3.19 16.60 -22.78
C ILE A 400 3.18 16.49 -24.32
N SER A 401 2.04 16.71 -24.99
CA SER A 401 1.93 16.44 -26.44
C SER A 401 2.94 17.20 -27.30
N SER A 402 3.47 18.33 -26.82
CA SER A 402 4.53 19.11 -27.48
C SER A 402 5.94 18.57 -27.24
N ARG A 403 6.13 17.69 -26.25
CA ARG A 403 7.41 17.15 -25.78
C ARG A 403 7.73 15.77 -26.38
N ILE A 404 6.71 15.07 -26.88
CA ILE A 404 6.83 13.73 -27.45
C ILE A 404 6.40 13.69 -28.91
N THR A 405 6.89 12.72 -29.66
CA THR A 405 6.51 12.48 -31.05
C THR A 405 5.11 11.86 -31.16
N SER A 406 4.48 11.96 -32.34
CA SER A 406 3.17 11.35 -32.57
C SER A 406 3.20 9.81 -32.46
N GLN A 407 4.32 9.17 -32.80
CA GLN A 407 4.50 7.72 -32.67
C GLN A 407 4.59 7.30 -31.20
N GLU A 408 5.39 8.00 -30.40
CA GLU A 408 5.50 7.79 -28.96
C GLU A 408 4.15 7.96 -28.26
N LYS A 409 3.41 9.03 -28.63
CA LYS A 409 2.06 9.25 -28.11
C LYS A 409 1.13 8.09 -28.46
N GLN A 410 1.18 7.58 -29.69
CA GLN A 410 0.34 6.45 -30.11
C GLN A 410 0.66 5.17 -29.32
N ILE A 411 1.93 4.91 -29.00
CA ILE A 411 2.34 3.77 -28.16
C ILE A 411 1.79 3.92 -26.73
N LEU A 412 1.84 5.12 -26.15
CA LEU A 412 1.23 5.36 -24.84
C LEU A 412 -0.29 5.14 -24.88
N GLU A 413 -0.96 5.63 -25.93
CA GLU A 413 -2.40 5.46 -26.11
C GLU A 413 -2.81 3.97 -26.15
N THR A 414 -1.99 3.05 -26.72
CA THR A 414 -2.34 1.62 -26.76
C THR A 414 -2.49 1.00 -25.37
N PHE A 415 -1.63 1.36 -24.42
CA PHE A 415 -1.74 0.87 -23.04
C PHE A 415 -3.06 1.28 -22.38
N TYR A 416 -3.51 2.51 -22.63
CA TYR A 416 -4.80 2.98 -22.12
C TYR A 416 -5.98 2.28 -22.80
N TYR A 417 -5.93 2.06 -24.12
CA TYR A 417 -6.97 1.30 -24.81
C TYR A 417 -7.14 -0.12 -24.22
N ASP A 418 -6.03 -0.80 -23.97
CA ASP A 418 -6.05 -2.15 -23.39
C ASP A 418 -6.58 -2.12 -21.95
N TYR A 419 -6.09 -1.19 -21.13
CA TYR A 419 -6.53 -1.02 -19.74
C TYR A 419 -8.03 -0.74 -19.62
N PHE A 420 -8.57 0.21 -20.40
CA PHE A 420 -9.98 0.60 -20.29
C PHE A 420 -10.93 -0.45 -20.87
N ARG A 421 -10.48 -1.27 -21.83
CA ARG A 421 -11.28 -2.37 -22.41
C ARG A 421 -11.30 -3.64 -21.55
N ALA A 422 -10.27 -3.91 -20.76
CA ALA A 422 -10.08 -5.18 -20.06
C ALA A 422 -10.92 -5.34 -18.76
N ARG A 423 -12.07 -4.66 -18.61
CA ARG A 423 -12.73 -4.54 -17.30
C ARG A 423 -13.83 -5.54 -16.96
N THR A 424 -13.94 -5.75 -15.65
CA THR A 424 -14.81 -6.68 -14.93
C THR A 424 -16.13 -6.03 -14.49
N GLU A 425 -17.10 -6.84 -14.10
CA GLU A 425 -18.42 -6.35 -13.66
C GLU A 425 -18.37 -5.82 -12.22
N ARG A 426 -19.03 -4.68 -11.96
CA ARG A 426 -19.23 -4.07 -10.62
C ARG A 426 -17.97 -3.67 -9.84
N THR A 427 -17.00 -3.01 -10.49
CA THR A 427 -15.82 -2.41 -9.84
C THR A 427 -15.77 -0.90 -10.08
N PRO A 428 -15.28 -0.07 -9.13
CA PRO A 428 -15.04 1.35 -9.35
C PRO A 428 -14.15 1.59 -10.56
N THR A 429 -14.41 2.68 -11.26
CA THR A 429 -13.73 3.05 -12.50
C THR A 429 -13.10 4.42 -12.40
N VAL A 430 -11.95 4.59 -13.07
CA VAL A 430 -11.28 5.90 -13.21
C VAL A 430 -12.25 6.97 -13.72
N LEU A 431 -13.21 6.59 -14.57
CA LEU A 431 -14.26 7.49 -15.06
C LEU A 431 -15.18 8.00 -13.93
N GLN A 432 -15.62 7.14 -13.01
CA GLN A 432 -16.41 7.57 -11.85
C GLN A 432 -15.61 8.51 -10.94
N MET A 433 -14.36 8.18 -10.65
CA MET A 433 -13.48 9.04 -9.84
C MET A 433 -13.29 10.42 -10.49
N ALA A 434 -12.97 10.45 -11.77
CA ALA A 434 -12.80 11.69 -12.54
C ALA A 434 -14.05 12.58 -12.48
N VAL A 435 -15.23 11.96 -12.48
CA VAL A 435 -16.52 12.63 -12.39
C VAL A 435 -16.83 13.17 -11.00
N GLN A 436 -16.26 12.62 -9.93
CA GLN A 436 -16.51 13.07 -8.56
C GLN A 436 -15.67 14.29 -8.13
N ASP A 437 -14.81 14.81 -9.01
CA ASP A 437 -13.90 15.93 -8.70
C ASP A 437 -12.93 15.65 -7.56
N ILE A 438 -12.52 14.39 -7.41
CA ILE A 438 -11.59 13.97 -6.35
C ILE A 438 -10.14 14.39 -6.71
N CYS A 439 -9.87 14.72 -7.98
CA CYS A 439 -8.53 15.08 -8.46
C CYS A 439 -8.41 16.60 -8.67
N GLU A 440 -7.37 17.21 -8.10
CA GLU A 440 -7.07 18.65 -8.15
C GLU A 440 -6.72 19.11 -9.59
N SER A 441 -7.73 19.35 -10.43
CA SER A 441 -7.54 19.82 -11.80
C SER A 441 -8.55 20.91 -12.16
N THR A 442 -8.17 21.81 -13.08
CA THR A 442 -9.11 22.85 -13.55
C THR A 442 -10.32 22.21 -14.24
N LYS A 443 -11.49 22.86 -14.19
CA LYS A 443 -12.74 22.33 -14.78
C LYS A 443 -12.59 21.91 -16.24
N HIS A 444 -11.86 22.70 -17.02
CA HIS A 444 -11.58 22.41 -18.44
C HIS A 444 -10.66 21.21 -18.63
N ALA A 445 -9.57 21.13 -17.85
CA ALA A 445 -8.64 19.99 -17.87
C ALA A 445 -9.36 18.67 -17.54
N ARG A 446 -10.23 18.69 -16.52
CA ARG A 446 -11.02 17.52 -16.13
C ARG A 446 -11.97 17.06 -17.24
N LEU A 447 -12.66 17.99 -17.91
CA LEU A 447 -13.56 17.66 -19.02
C LEU A 447 -12.79 16.99 -20.18
N GLN A 448 -11.63 17.53 -20.55
CA GLN A 448 -10.78 16.96 -21.60
C GLN A 448 -10.26 15.56 -21.22
N THR A 449 -9.84 15.39 -19.97
CA THR A 449 -9.38 14.10 -19.46
C THR A 449 -10.50 13.05 -19.48
N ILE A 450 -11.73 13.42 -19.10
CA ILE A 450 -12.90 12.54 -19.19
C ILE A 450 -13.19 12.16 -20.65
N GLN A 451 -13.17 13.10 -21.58
CA GLN A 451 -13.33 12.82 -23.02
C GLN A 451 -12.28 11.83 -23.52
N ARG A 452 -11.03 11.95 -23.05
CA ARG A 452 -9.96 11.00 -23.38
C ARG A 452 -10.20 9.61 -22.82
N ILE A 453 -10.56 9.51 -21.54
CA ILE A 453 -10.88 8.23 -20.89
C ILE A 453 -11.99 7.51 -21.67
N LEU A 454 -13.03 8.23 -22.08
CA LEU A 454 -14.11 7.69 -22.92
C LEU A 454 -13.61 7.28 -24.31
N LYS A 455 -12.75 8.09 -24.94
CA LYS A 455 -12.14 7.76 -26.23
C LYS A 455 -11.30 6.49 -26.17
N PHE A 456 -10.61 6.22 -25.05
CA PHE A 456 -9.87 4.98 -24.82
C PHE A 456 -10.77 3.75 -24.60
N GLY A 457 -12.09 3.93 -24.57
CA GLY A 457 -13.06 2.84 -24.52
C GLY A 457 -13.58 2.53 -23.11
N ALA A 458 -13.44 3.46 -22.16
CA ALA A 458 -14.08 3.33 -20.87
C ALA A 458 -15.61 3.22 -21.04
N ASP A 459 -16.22 2.19 -20.45
CA ASP A 459 -17.67 1.99 -20.46
C ASP A 459 -18.36 3.09 -19.61
N PRO A 460 -19.15 4.01 -20.22
CA PRO A 460 -19.81 5.07 -19.47
C PRO A 460 -20.94 4.55 -18.57
N ASN A 461 -21.33 3.29 -18.73
CA ASN A 461 -22.33 2.59 -17.92
C ASN A 461 -21.72 1.62 -16.92
N ALA A 462 -20.39 1.60 -16.77
CA ALA A 462 -19.74 0.80 -15.74
C ALA A 462 -20.27 1.22 -14.36
N SER A 463 -20.71 0.23 -13.59
CA SER A 463 -21.21 0.45 -12.23
C SER A 463 -20.16 0.05 -11.20
N ASP A 464 -20.17 0.73 -10.06
CA ASP A 464 -19.39 0.31 -8.89
C ASP A 464 -20.06 -0.86 -8.14
N TRP A 465 -19.60 -1.13 -6.92
CA TRP A 465 -20.14 -2.17 -6.05
C TRP A 465 -21.58 -1.92 -5.61
N PHE A 466 -22.04 -0.66 -5.66
CA PHE A 466 -23.40 -0.24 -5.30
C PHE A 466 -24.32 -0.15 -6.53
N GLY A 467 -23.87 -0.60 -7.70
CA GLY A 467 -24.62 -0.48 -8.95
C GLY A 467 -24.67 0.96 -9.50
N ARG A 468 -23.89 1.90 -8.95
CA ARG A 468 -23.90 3.32 -9.34
C ARG A 468 -23.01 3.55 -10.54
N THR A 469 -23.55 4.18 -11.59
CA THR A 469 -22.79 4.59 -12.79
C THR A 469 -22.18 5.98 -12.61
N PRO A 470 -21.23 6.42 -13.47
CA PRO A 470 -20.74 7.81 -13.47
C PRO A 470 -21.87 8.86 -13.41
N LEU A 471 -22.98 8.64 -14.12
CA LEU A 471 -24.13 9.56 -14.12
C LEU A 471 -24.86 9.61 -12.76
N HIS A 472 -24.88 8.52 -11.98
CA HIS A 472 -25.46 8.55 -10.63
C HIS A 472 -24.70 9.54 -9.75
N TYR A 473 -23.37 9.51 -9.78
CA TYR A 473 -22.54 10.43 -9.01
C TYR A 473 -22.72 11.89 -9.44
N LEU A 474 -22.86 12.16 -10.75
CA LEU A 474 -23.17 13.52 -11.20
C LEU A 474 -24.54 14.01 -10.70
N ALA A 475 -25.56 13.14 -10.70
CA ALA A 475 -26.89 13.48 -10.22
C ALA A 475 -26.95 13.66 -8.69
N GLU A 476 -26.02 13.08 -7.93
CA GLU A 476 -26.00 13.28 -6.47
C GLU A 476 -25.38 14.61 -6.03
N ARG A 477 -24.66 15.31 -6.93
CA ARG A 477 -23.99 16.58 -6.64
C ARG A 477 -24.95 17.61 -6.04
N THR A 478 -24.40 18.43 -5.14
CA THR A 478 -25.16 19.45 -4.40
C THR A 478 -25.47 20.68 -5.25
N GLN A 479 -24.67 20.94 -6.29
CA GLN A 479 -24.78 22.09 -7.17
C GLN A 479 -24.73 21.66 -8.64
N TYR A 480 -25.67 22.19 -9.42
CA TYR A 480 -25.74 22.02 -10.87
C TYR A 480 -25.34 23.31 -11.54
N ASN A 481 -24.04 23.45 -11.80
CA ASN A 481 -23.49 24.65 -12.41
C ASN A 481 -23.48 24.48 -13.93
N ALA A 482 -23.98 25.48 -14.66
CA ALA A 482 -24.09 25.42 -16.12
C ALA A 482 -22.72 25.18 -16.80
N ASP A 483 -21.66 25.79 -16.28
CA ASP A 483 -20.31 25.72 -16.85
C ASP A 483 -19.59 24.39 -16.59
N GLU A 484 -20.17 23.51 -15.79
CA GLU A 484 -19.47 22.32 -15.29
C GLU A 484 -20.33 21.05 -15.38
N SER A 485 -21.51 21.07 -14.78
CA SER A 485 -22.38 19.90 -14.72
C SER A 485 -22.95 19.58 -16.09
N ILE A 486 -23.41 20.59 -16.83
CA ILE A 486 -24.01 20.37 -18.16
C ILE A 486 -23.00 19.74 -19.13
N PRO A 487 -21.77 20.26 -19.32
CA PRO A 487 -20.78 19.63 -20.19
C PRO A 487 -20.43 18.18 -19.78
N LEU A 488 -20.35 17.90 -18.48
CA LEU A 488 -20.06 16.54 -18.00
C LEU A 488 -21.20 15.56 -18.30
N PHE A 489 -22.46 15.98 -18.12
CA PHE A 489 -23.62 15.19 -18.51
C PHE A 489 -23.64 14.97 -20.03
N GLN A 490 -23.42 16.02 -20.83
CA GLN A 490 -23.39 15.92 -22.29
C GLN A 490 -22.35 14.92 -22.76
N VAL A 491 -21.09 15.05 -22.31
CA VAL A 491 -20.00 14.16 -22.72
C VAL A 491 -20.28 12.69 -22.38
N LEU A 492 -20.87 12.40 -21.21
CA LEU A 492 -21.23 11.03 -20.85
C LEU A 492 -22.42 10.51 -21.68
N LEU A 493 -23.44 11.33 -21.92
CA LEU A 493 -24.60 10.97 -22.74
C LEU A 493 -24.20 10.73 -24.21
N ASP A 494 -23.35 11.60 -24.77
CA ASP A 494 -22.79 11.47 -26.12
C ASP A 494 -21.95 10.18 -26.25
N ALA A 495 -21.29 9.76 -25.17
CA ALA A 495 -20.59 8.48 -25.11
C ALA A 495 -21.51 7.26 -24.93
N GLY A 496 -22.82 7.46 -24.75
CA GLY A 496 -23.81 6.39 -24.63
C GLY A 496 -24.18 6.01 -23.18
N ALA A 497 -23.98 6.91 -22.22
CA ALA A 497 -24.44 6.69 -20.85
C ALA A 497 -25.98 6.64 -20.76
N HIS A 498 -26.48 5.72 -19.93
CA HIS A 498 -27.90 5.48 -19.71
C HIS A 498 -28.38 6.19 -18.43
N LEU A 499 -29.54 6.85 -18.54
CA LEU A 499 -30.19 7.57 -17.44
C LEU A 499 -31.11 6.67 -16.59
N ASP A 500 -31.40 5.46 -17.07
CA ASP A 500 -32.35 4.51 -16.51
C ASP A 500 -31.71 3.25 -15.91
N VAL A 501 -30.38 3.20 -15.86
CA VAL A 501 -29.66 2.19 -15.07
C VAL A 501 -29.99 2.38 -13.61
N THR A 502 -30.19 1.27 -12.89
CA THR A 502 -30.61 1.29 -11.49
C THR A 502 -29.47 0.87 -10.58
N ALA A 503 -29.16 1.72 -9.61
CA ALA A 503 -28.31 1.37 -8.48
C ALA A 503 -28.98 0.32 -7.58
N ASP A 504 -28.22 -0.27 -6.65
CA ASP A 504 -28.70 -1.33 -5.77
C ASP A 504 -29.77 -0.85 -4.77
N ASP A 505 -29.86 0.46 -4.52
CA ASP A 505 -30.96 1.10 -3.78
C ASP A 505 -32.25 1.27 -4.63
N GLY A 506 -32.21 0.86 -5.90
CA GLY A 506 -33.31 0.95 -6.86
C GLY A 506 -33.49 2.32 -7.49
N LYS A 507 -32.64 3.31 -7.18
CA LYS A 507 -32.72 4.65 -7.80
C LYS A 507 -32.09 4.64 -9.18
N THR A 508 -32.72 5.36 -10.11
CA THR A 508 -32.14 5.73 -11.40
C THR A 508 -31.56 7.13 -11.33
N VAL A 509 -30.75 7.50 -12.33
CA VAL A 509 -30.24 8.87 -12.48
C VAL A 509 -31.42 9.87 -12.54
N ILE A 510 -32.49 9.55 -13.27
CA ILE A 510 -33.67 10.42 -13.35
C ILE A 510 -34.36 10.58 -11.99
N CYS A 511 -34.49 9.51 -11.20
CA CYS A 511 -35.06 9.59 -9.86
C CYS A 511 -34.28 10.59 -8.99
N ILE A 512 -32.95 10.50 -9.01
CA ILE A 512 -32.08 11.39 -8.23
C ILE A 512 -32.20 12.84 -8.74
N LEU A 513 -32.20 13.06 -10.06
CA LEU A 513 -32.37 14.40 -10.64
C LEU A 513 -33.70 15.03 -10.24
N LYS A 514 -34.82 14.29 -10.30
CA LYS A 514 -36.14 14.77 -9.87
C LYS A 514 -36.15 15.19 -8.39
N GLU A 515 -35.59 14.36 -7.51
CA GLU A 515 -35.47 14.66 -6.08
C GLU A 515 -34.63 15.92 -5.82
N LYS A 516 -33.52 16.10 -6.56
CA LYS A 516 -32.57 17.20 -6.33
C LYS A 516 -32.98 18.53 -6.96
N LEU A 517 -33.77 18.48 -8.03
CA LEU A 517 -34.24 19.65 -8.79
C LEU A 517 -35.66 20.07 -8.40
N GLU A 518 -36.27 19.41 -7.42
CA GLU A 518 -37.54 19.84 -6.85
C GLU A 518 -37.46 21.29 -6.36
N GLY A 519 -38.23 22.18 -7.00
CA GLY A 519 -38.22 23.62 -6.71
C GLY A 519 -37.06 24.42 -7.33
N LYS A 520 -36.25 23.84 -8.23
CA LYS A 520 -35.19 24.53 -8.97
C LYS A 520 -35.39 24.39 -10.47
N GLU A 521 -35.66 25.50 -11.16
CA GLU A 521 -35.80 25.49 -12.62
C GLU A 521 -34.42 25.40 -13.29
N ASN A 522 -34.21 24.33 -14.08
CA ASN A 522 -33.06 24.23 -14.97
C ASN A 522 -33.49 23.53 -16.28
N PRO A 523 -33.61 24.29 -17.39
CA PRO A 523 -34.22 23.79 -18.62
C PRO A 523 -33.47 22.60 -19.23
N TYR A 524 -32.15 22.52 -19.04
CA TYR A 524 -31.36 21.39 -19.52
C TYR A 524 -31.73 20.09 -18.80
N PHE A 525 -31.76 20.11 -17.46
CA PHE A 525 -32.08 18.91 -16.69
C PHE A 525 -33.56 18.54 -16.75
N GLU A 526 -34.47 19.51 -16.89
CA GLU A 526 -35.88 19.24 -17.18
C GLU A 526 -36.06 18.49 -18.50
N SER A 527 -35.29 18.86 -19.54
CA SER A 527 -35.27 18.12 -20.79
C SER A 527 -34.80 16.68 -20.58
N LEU A 528 -33.75 16.45 -19.77
CA LEU A 528 -33.25 15.10 -19.47
C LEU A 528 -34.26 14.26 -18.68
N ILE A 529 -34.92 14.85 -17.68
CA ILE A 529 -35.94 14.19 -16.87
C ILE A 529 -37.12 13.71 -17.74
N ASN A 530 -37.48 14.49 -18.77
CA ASN A 530 -38.58 14.20 -19.67
C ASN A 530 -38.15 13.50 -20.97
N THR A 531 -36.89 13.04 -21.05
CA THR A 531 -36.35 12.39 -22.25
C THR A 531 -37.02 11.02 -22.49
N VAL A 532 -37.27 10.71 -23.76
CA VAL A 532 -37.74 9.39 -24.19
C VAL A 532 -36.55 8.47 -24.39
N PHE A 533 -36.55 7.32 -23.71
CA PHE A 533 -35.45 6.36 -23.79
C PHE A 533 -35.39 5.63 -25.15
N PRO A 534 -34.19 5.19 -25.58
CA PRO A 534 -34.05 4.30 -26.72
C PRO A 534 -34.92 3.04 -26.59
N LEU A 535 -35.40 2.51 -27.72
CA LEU A 535 -36.23 1.30 -27.75
C LEU A 535 -35.58 0.12 -27.02
N THR A 536 -34.25 -0.01 -27.11
CA THR A 536 -33.48 -1.06 -26.42
C THR A 536 -33.63 -1.00 -24.90
N CYS A 537 -33.57 0.20 -24.31
CA CYS A 537 -33.79 0.46 -22.88
C CYS A 537 -35.24 0.15 -22.48
N LEU A 538 -36.21 0.59 -23.28
CA LEU A 538 -37.63 0.29 -23.07
C LEU A 538 -37.88 -1.23 -23.07
N CYS A 539 -37.31 -1.96 -24.03
CA CYS A 539 -37.40 -3.41 -24.11
C CYS A 539 -36.75 -4.10 -22.90
N ALA A 540 -35.56 -3.67 -22.50
CA ALA A 540 -34.88 -4.18 -21.30
C ALA A 540 -35.74 -4.00 -20.04
N GLY A 541 -36.33 -2.81 -19.88
CA GLY A 541 -37.24 -2.51 -18.78
C GLY A 541 -38.53 -3.35 -18.82
N VAL A 542 -39.07 -3.69 -19.99
CA VAL A 542 -40.23 -4.60 -20.11
C VAL A 542 -39.85 -6.02 -19.71
N ILE A 543 -38.70 -6.52 -20.18
CA ILE A 543 -38.18 -7.85 -19.82
C ILE A 543 -38.07 -7.99 -18.30
N ARG A 544 -37.46 -7.00 -17.64
CA ARG A 544 -37.29 -7.00 -16.17
C ARG A 544 -38.60 -6.84 -15.42
N ARG A 545 -39.48 -5.91 -15.84
CA ARG A 545 -40.80 -5.68 -15.21
C ARG A 545 -41.71 -6.90 -15.23
N HIS A 546 -41.66 -7.68 -16.31
CA HIS A 546 -42.49 -8.87 -16.47
C HIS A 546 -41.78 -10.17 -16.08
N GLY A 547 -40.55 -10.10 -15.55
CA GLY A 547 -39.79 -11.28 -15.15
C GLY A 547 -39.56 -12.27 -16.28
N ILE A 548 -39.39 -11.78 -17.52
CA ILE A 548 -39.22 -12.64 -18.69
C ILE A 548 -37.81 -13.27 -18.61
N PRO A 549 -37.67 -14.61 -18.61
CA PRO A 549 -36.36 -15.26 -18.49
C PRO A 549 -35.51 -15.01 -19.73
N PHE A 550 -34.28 -14.56 -19.53
CA PHE A 550 -33.37 -14.11 -20.60
C PHE A 550 -31.94 -14.64 -20.48
N GLU A 551 -31.62 -15.31 -19.37
CA GLU A 551 -30.30 -15.72 -18.95
C GLU A 551 -29.61 -16.64 -19.95
N ASP A 552 -30.32 -17.54 -20.63
CA ASP A 552 -29.75 -18.44 -21.65
C ASP A 552 -30.11 -18.04 -23.09
N ARG A 553 -30.86 -16.95 -23.26
CA ARG A 553 -31.51 -16.60 -24.54
C ARG A 553 -30.90 -15.38 -25.21
N LEU A 554 -30.15 -14.57 -24.47
CA LEU A 554 -29.52 -13.35 -24.98
C LEU A 554 -27.99 -13.50 -25.07
N PRO A 555 -27.32 -12.80 -26.00
CA PRO A 555 -25.87 -12.62 -25.96
C PRO A 555 -25.41 -11.89 -24.68
N PRO A 556 -24.17 -12.11 -24.19
CA PRO A 556 -23.67 -11.53 -22.94
C PRO A 556 -23.86 -10.01 -22.82
N ARG A 557 -23.64 -9.26 -23.92
CA ARG A 557 -23.84 -7.79 -23.94
C ARG A 557 -25.29 -7.39 -23.67
N LEU A 558 -26.26 -8.10 -24.25
CA LEU A 558 -27.68 -7.83 -24.03
C LEU A 558 -28.13 -8.34 -22.66
N LYS A 559 -27.55 -9.44 -22.15
CA LYS A 559 -27.78 -9.87 -20.76
C LYS A 559 -27.37 -8.78 -19.78
N LYS A 560 -26.16 -8.21 -19.92
CA LYS A 560 -25.66 -7.12 -19.06
C LYS A 560 -26.60 -5.91 -19.10
N LEU A 561 -27.03 -5.49 -20.30
CA LEU A 561 -27.98 -4.40 -20.47
C LEU A 561 -29.32 -4.70 -19.77
N VAL A 562 -29.91 -5.87 -19.98
CA VAL A 562 -31.19 -6.20 -19.35
C VAL A 562 -31.05 -6.28 -17.83
N SER A 563 -29.96 -6.87 -17.33
CA SER A 563 -29.67 -6.98 -15.89
C SER A 563 -29.52 -5.64 -15.18
N SER A 564 -29.04 -4.60 -15.87
CA SER A 564 -28.81 -3.26 -15.29
C SER A 564 -30.07 -2.41 -15.13
N HIS A 565 -31.22 -2.86 -15.63
CA HIS A 565 -32.51 -2.16 -15.50
C HIS A 565 -33.35 -2.74 -14.35
N SER A 566 -34.24 -1.93 -13.76
CA SER A 566 -35.04 -2.36 -12.60
C SER A 566 -36.17 -3.32 -13.00
N ALA A 567 -36.47 -4.25 -12.08
CA ALA A 567 -37.71 -5.01 -12.09
C ALA A 567 -38.89 -4.22 -11.50
N LYS A 568 -38.61 -3.20 -10.67
CA LYS A 568 -39.62 -2.34 -10.03
C LYS A 568 -39.75 -1.03 -10.80
N ALA A 569 -40.98 -0.75 -11.25
CA ALA A 569 -41.32 0.45 -11.99
C ALA A 569 -41.09 1.72 -11.15
N SER A 570 -40.21 2.59 -11.63
CA SER A 570 -40.17 4.01 -11.24
C SER A 570 -40.14 4.88 -12.49
N ILE A 571 -40.97 4.52 -13.47
CA ILE A 571 -41.39 5.42 -14.53
C ILE A 571 -42.91 5.42 -14.48
N ASP A 572 -43.46 6.47 -13.87
CA ASP A 572 -44.81 6.93 -14.17
C ASP A 572 -44.86 7.15 -15.68
N LEU A 573 -45.26 6.10 -16.41
CA LEU A 573 -45.75 6.22 -17.76
C LEU A 573 -46.87 7.24 -17.68
N HIS A 574 -46.64 8.41 -18.30
CA HIS A 574 -47.66 9.41 -18.55
C HIS A 574 -49.00 8.74 -18.79
N GLN A 575 -49.93 8.95 -17.85
CA GLN A 575 -51.34 8.77 -18.17
C GLN A 575 -51.60 9.65 -19.40
N PRO A 576 -52.14 9.10 -20.50
CA PRO A 576 -52.62 9.94 -21.58
C PRO A 576 -53.74 10.78 -20.98
N ARG A 577 -53.53 12.10 -20.90
CA ARG A 577 -54.60 13.03 -20.56
C ARG A 577 -55.73 12.81 -21.57
N ARG A 578 -56.87 12.32 -21.09
CA ARG A 578 -58.14 12.32 -21.81
C ARG A 578 -58.66 13.75 -21.93
#